data_AF-A0A9D7C0F5-F1
#
_entry.id   AF-A0A9D7C0F5-F1
#
_cell.length_a   1.000
_cell.length_b   1.000
_cell.length_c   1.000
_cell.angle_alpha   90.00
_cell.angle_beta   90.00
_cell.angle_gamma   90.00
#
_symmetry.space_group_name_H-M   'P 1'
#
loop_
_entity.id
_entity.type
_entity.pdbx_description
1 polymer ?
#
loop_
_entity_poly.entity_id
_entity_poly.type
_entity_poly.pdbx_seq_one_letter_code
_entity_poly.pdbx_strand_id
1 'polypeptide(L)'
;MSFRFTKHPFFKVYEILFLFLIPVAFGTAGYMYIEQFTFIEAVYMTVITIGTVGFEEVHPLSTNGMIFTIVLIIATFITVSFFLAYITRYFLDGHFRQTYKLFKMKQKISRLSNHVILCGFGRNGRSAANLLRINNIPVVVIEKSLEQIELDSR
;
A
#
# COMPACT_ATOMS: atom_id res chain seq x y z
N MET A 1 -0.57 22.50 6.85
CA MET A 1 0.20 21.23 6.83
C MET A 1 -0.60 20.22 6.02
N SER A 2 -0.25 20.03 4.75
CA SER A 2 -1.08 19.38 3.73
C SER A 2 -1.21 17.86 3.98
N PHE A 3 -2.38 17.42 4.42
CA PHE A 3 -2.76 16.00 4.53
C PHE A 3 -3.04 15.44 3.13
N ARG A 4 -2.02 14.86 2.52
CA ARG A 4 -2.12 14.22 1.21
C ARG A 4 -2.82 12.87 1.37
N PHE A 5 -4.10 12.82 1.04
CA PHE A 5 -4.88 11.58 0.89
C PHE A 5 -4.21 10.67 -0.14
N THR A 6 -3.47 9.65 0.29
CA THR A 6 -2.95 8.63 -0.63
C THR A 6 -4.06 7.64 -0.95
N LYS A 7 -4.74 7.87 -2.07
CA LYS A 7 -5.22 6.78 -2.91
C LYS A 7 -4.00 5.98 -3.40
N HIS A 8 -4.22 4.69 -3.67
CA HIS A 8 -3.38 3.78 -4.47
C HIS A 8 -2.46 2.80 -3.73
N PRO A 9 -3.00 1.62 -3.33
CA PRO A 9 -2.18 0.40 -3.28
C PRO A 9 -1.50 0.11 -4.63
N PHE A 10 -2.14 0.45 -5.76
CA PHE A 10 -1.61 0.22 -7.11
C PHE A 10 -0.32 0.98 -7.44
N PHE A 11 -0.13 2.21 -6.93
CA PHE A 11 1.07 3.00 -7.18
C PHE A 11 2.30 2.39 -6.48
N LYS A 12 2.08 1.80 -5.30
CA LYS A 12 3.12 1.05 -4.59
C LYS A 12 3.47 -0.27 -5.27
N VAL A 13 2.51 -0.96 -5.89
CA VAL A 13 2.81 -2.20 -6.65
C VAL A 13 3.73 -1.90 -7.84
N TYR A 14 3.54 -0.75 -8.51
CA TYR A 14 4.41 -0.34 -9.61
C TYR A 14 5.85 -0.09 -9.15
N GLU A 15 6.05 0.57 -8.01
CA GLU A 15 7.40 0.77 -7.42
C GLU A 15 8.11 -0.57 -7.12
N ILE A 16 7.37 -1.55 -6.62
CA ILE A 16 7.90 -2.90 -6.31
C ILE A 16 8.26 -3.65 -7.60
N LEU A 17 7.39 -3.60 -8.62
CA LEU A 17 7.67 -4.20 -9.93
C LEU A 17 8.92 -3.56 -10.56
N PHE A 18 9.01 -2.24 -10.49
CA PHE A 18 10.13 -1.48 -11.03
C PHE A 18 11.45 -1.85 -10.34
N LEU A 19 11.45 -2.02 -9.02
CA LEU A 19 12.61 -2.43 -8.24
C LEU A 19 13.16 -3.81 -8.66
N PHE A 20 12.29 -4.74 -9.06
CA PHE A 20 12.69 -6.06 -9.57
C PHE A 20 13.08 -6.05 -11.05
N LEU A 21 12.42 -5.23 -11.87
CA LEU A 21 12.66 -5.15 -13.32
C LEU A 21 14.02 -4.52 -13.66
N ILE A 22 14.45 -3.49 -12.92
CA ILE A 22 15.73 -2.82 -13.17
C ILE A 22 16.93 -3.78 -13.13
N PRO A 23 17.18 -4.54 -12.04
CA PRO A 23 18.35 -5.41 -11.97
C PRO A 23 18.28 -6.55 -13.00
N VAL A 24 17.08 -7.02 -13.36
CA VAL A 24 16.90 -8.00 -14.43
C VAL A 24 17.29 -7.42 -15.79
N ALA A 25 16.84 -6.21 -16.11
CA ALA A 25 17.19 -5.54 -17.36
C ALA A 25 18.69 -5.20 -17.41
N PHE A 26 19.26 -4.72 -16.31
CA PHE A 26 20.68 -4.40 -16.19
C PHE A 26 21.56 -5.65 -16.32
N GLY A 27 21.22 -6.73 -15.61
CA GLY A 27 21.91 -8.02 -15.71
C GLY A 27 21.88 -8.56 -17.13
N THR A 28 20.68 -8.58 -17.75
CA THR A 28 20.49 -9.08 -19.11
C THR A 28 21.31 -8.27 -20.11
N ALA A 29 21.23 -6.94 -20.07
CA ALA A 29 22.00 -6.08 -20.97
C ALA A 29 23.51 -6.23 -20.77
N GLY A 30 23.97 -6.39 -19.52
CA GLY A 30 25.38 -6.59 -19.21
C GLY A 30 25.92 -7.90 -19.77
N TYR A 31 25.21 -9.03 -19.59
CA TYR A 31 25.64 -10.31 -20.17
C TYR A 31 25.58 -10.31 -21.70
N MET A 32 24.59 -9.66 -22.31
CA MET A 32 24.54 -9.51 -23.77
C MET A 32 25.71 -8.67 -24.31
N TYR A 33 26.15 -7.63 -23.58
CA TYR A 33 27.22 -6.76 -24.04
C TYR A 33 28.62 -7.30 -23.75
N ILE A 34 28.83 -7.86 -22.55
CA ILE A 34 30.15 -8.30 -22.08
C ILE A 34 30.47 -9.69 -22.62
N GLU A 35 29.53 -10.63 -22.50
CA GLU A 35 29.74 -12.05 -22.85
C GLU A 35 29.12 -12.43 -24.19
N GLN A 36 28.46 -11.48 -24.88
CA GLN A 36 27.81 -11.72 -26.18
C GLN A 36 26.77 -12.84 -26.15
N PHE A 37 26.16 -13.07 -24.99
CA PHE A 37 25.09 -14.04 -24.83
C PHE A 37 23.86 -13.64 -25.64
N THR A 38 23.12 -14.62 -26.15
CA THR A 38 21.79 -14.36 -26.71
C THR A 38 20.86 -13.82 -25.61
N PHE A 39 19.78 -13.14 -26.01
CA PHE A 39 18.84 -12.56 -25.06
C PHE A 39 18.32 -13.60 -24.03
N ILE A 40 18.00 -14.81 -24.48
CA ILE A 40 17.46 -15.85 -23.60
C ILE A 40 18.52 -16.35 -22.61
N GLU A 41 19.77 -16.56 -23.07
CA GLU A 41 20.88 -16.97 -22.22
C GLU A 41 21.20 -15.89 -21.17
N ALA A 42 21.22 -14.63 -21.57
CA ALA A 42 21.45 -13.50 -20.69
C ALA A 42 20.34 -13.33 -19.64
N VAL A 43 19.07 -13.48 -20.04
CA VAL A 43 17.93 -13.47 -19.10
C VAL A 43 18.04 -14.64 -18.14
N TYR A 44 18.31 -15.85 -18.64
CA TYR A 44 18.46 -17.05 -17.80
C TYR A 44 19.58 -16.87 -16.78
N MET A 45 20.77 -16.43 -17.22
CA MET A 45 21.92 -16.19 -16.34
C MET A 45 21.60 -15.14 -15.27
N THR A 46 20.92 -14.06 -15.67
CA THR A 46 20.48 -13.01 -14.76
C THR A 46 19.49 -13.53 -13.72
N VAL A 47 18.49 -14.31 -14.14
CA VAL A 47 17.45 -14.85 -13.24
C VAL A 47 18.05 -15.83 -12.24
N ILE A 48 18.96 -16.73 -12.64
CA ILE A 48 19.59 -17.66 -11.68
C ILE A 48 20.51 -16.95 -10.68
N THR A 49 21.14 -15.85 -11.11
CA THR A 49 22.01 -15.01 -10.27
C THR A 49 21.17 -14.22 -9.27
N ILE A 50 20.16 -13.47 -9.76
CA ILE A 50 19.29 -12.65 -8.92
C ILE A 50 18.44 -13.51 -8.00
N GLY A 51 17.95 -14.64 -8.51
CA GLY A 51 17.19 -15.62 -7.75
C GLY A 51 18.04 -16.37 -6.71
N THR A 52 19.34 -16.11 -6.63
CA THR A 52 20.29 -16.75 -5.71
C THR A 52 20.31 -18.28 -5.81
N VAL A 53 19.89 -18.82 -6.95
CA VAL A 53 19.89 -20.26 -7.20
C VAL A 53 21.32 -20.73 -7.49
N GLY A 54 22.06 -19.92 -8.27
CA GLY A 54 23.48 -20.18 -8.53
C GLY A 54 23.74 -21.54 -9.21
N PHE A 55 22.96 -21.86 -10.23
CA PHE A 55 23.24 -23.00 -11.11
C PHE A 55 24.56 -22.80 -11.87
N GLU A 56 24.89 -23.75 -12.74
CA GLU A 56 26.02 -23.61 -13.64
C GLU A 56 25.85 -22.43 -14.60
N GLU A 57 26.97 -21.79 -14.94
CA GLU A 57 27.02 -20.73 -15.94
C GLU A 57 26.55 -21.28 -17.29
N VAL A 58 25.83 -20.46 -18.07
CA VAL A 58 25.37 -20.88 -19.40
C VAL A 58 26.55 -21.19 -20.32
N HIS A 59 27.58 -20.35 -20.22
CA HIS A 59 28.89 -20.50 -20.86
C HIS A 59 29.96 -20.06 -19.85
N PRO A 60 31.21 -20.53 -19.98
CA PRO A 60 32.30 -20.08 -19.13
C PRO A 60 32.47 -18.56 -19.19
N LEU A 61 32.36 -17.89 -18.05
CA LEU A 61 32.49 -16.43 -17.98
C LEU A 61 33.94 -15.98 -18.23
N SER A 62 34.09 -14.89 -18.99
CA SER A 62 35.37 -14.17 -19.04
C SER A 62 35.69 -13.50 -17.70
N THR A 63 36.93 -13.05 -17.49
CA THR A 63 37.30 -12.28 -16.28
C THR A 63 36.42 -11.04 -16.09
N ASN A 64 36.03 -10.38 -17.19
CA ASN A 64 35.14 -9.21 -17.13
C ASN A 64 33.71 -9.63 -16.75
N GLY A 65 33.22 -10.76 -17.28
CA GLY A 65 31.94 -11.35 -16.91
C GLY A 65 31.89 -11.72 -15.44
N MET A 66 32.95 -12.33 -14.89
CA MET A 66 33.04 -12.65 -13.47
C MET A 66 32.95 -11.40 -12.59
N ILE A 67 33.70 -10.34 -12.92
CA ILE A 67 33.66 -9.07 -12.17
C ILE A 67 32.26 -8.46 -12.26
N PHE A 68 31.64 -8.48 -13.44
CA PHE A 68 30.27 -8.00 -13.62
C PHE A 68 29.28 -8.78 -12.76
N THR A 69 29.35 -10.12 -12.77
CA THR A 69 28.50 -10.99 -11.95
C THR A 69 28.66 -10.71 -10.46
N ILE A 70 29.89 -10.48 -9.98
CA ILE A 70 30.14 -10.10 -8.58
C ILE A 70 29.42 -8.79 -8.23
N VAL A 71 29.53 -7.77 -9.08
CA VAL A 71 28.85 -6.49 -8.86
C VAL A 71 27.33 -6.66 -8.89
N LEU A 72 26.81 -7.45 -9.83
CA LEU A 72 25.38 -7.75 -9.97
C LEU A 72 24.83 -8.46 -8.71
N ILE A 73 25.57 -9.41 -8.15
CA ILE A 73 25.21 -10.11 -6.91
C ILE A 73 25.12 -9.12 -5.74
N ILE A 74 26.14 -8.27 -5.55
CA ILE A 74 26.17 -7.27 -4.47
C ILE A 74 24.99 -6.30 -4.61
N ALA A 75 24.76 -5.78 -5.81
CA ALA A 75 23.64 -4.86 -6.09
C ALA A 75 22.28 -5.51 -5.80
N THR A 76 22.12 -6.78 -6.18
CA THR A 76 20.89 -7.54 -5.90
C THR A 76 20.67 -7.71 -4.41
N PHE A 77 21.71 -8.08 -3.66
CA PHE A 77 21.60 -8.30 -2.21
C PHE A 77 21.19 -7.01 -1.48
N ILE A 78 21.78 -5.88 -1.87
CA ILE A 78 21.41 -4.56 -1.34
C ILE A 78 19.94 -4.26 -1.65
N THR A 79 19.52 -4.46 -2.89
CA THR A 79 18.15 -4.19 -3.35
C THR A 79 17.11 -5.02 -2.61
N VAL A 80 17.35 -6.34 -2.47
CA VAL A 80 16.46 -7.26 -1.74
C VAL A 80 16.40 -6.90 -0.24
N SER A 81 17.52 -6.52 0.37
CA SER A 81 17.57 -6.11 1.77
C SER A 81 16.74 -4.85 2.03
N PHE A 82 16.88 -3.83 1.18
CA PHE A 82 16.06 -2.62 1.27
C PHE A 82 14.58 -2.91 1.03
N PHE A 83 14.26 -3.78 0.07
CA PHE A 83 12.89 -4.21 -0.21
C PHE A 83 12.25 -4.90 1.00
N LEU A 84 12.97 -5.82 1.63
CA LEU A 84 12.50 -6.52 2.82
C LEU A 84 12.25 -5.55 3.97
N ALA A 85 13.18 -4.62 4.23
CA ALA A 85 13.01 -3.59 5.26
C ALA A 85 11.79 -2.70 4.99
N TYR A 86 11.55 -2.33 3.72
CA TYR A 86 10.37 -1.56 3.32
C TYR A 86 9.07 -2.33 3.56
N ILE A 87 9.02 -3.61 3.17
CA ILE A 87 7.87 -4.48 3.46
C ILE A 87 7.63 -4.56 4.96
N THR A 88 8.66 -4.85 5.76
CA THR A 88 8.55 -4.95 7.21
C THR A 88 7.96 -3.68 7.81
N ARG A 89 8.46 -2.50 7.43
CA ARG A 89 7.89 -1.21 7.87
C ARG A 89 6.43 -1.06 7.45
N TYR A 90 6.10 -1.41 6.21
CA TYR A 90 4.73 -1.33 5.72
C TYR A 90 3.74 -2.18 6.55
N PHE A 91 4.15 -3.37 6.99
CA PHE A 91 3.34 -4.21 7.86
C PHE A 91 3.29 -3.67 9.31
N LEU A 92 4.42 -3.21 9.85
CA LEU A 92 4.52 -2.71 11.23
C LEU A 92 3.79 -1.39 11.45
N ASP A 93 3.85 -0.47 10.48
CA ASP A 93 3.22 0.86 10.58
C ASP A 93 1.68 0.78 10.67
N GLY A 94 1.08 -0.39 10.44
CA GLY A 94 -0.34 -0.62 10.71
C GLY A 94 -1.30 0.20 9.85
N HIS A 95 -0.81 0.92 8.83
CA HIS A 95 -1.61 1.68 7.87
C HIS A 95 -2.69 0.83 7.20
N PHE A 96 -2.40 -0.45 7.00
CA PHE A 96 -3.39 -1.43 6.53
C PHE A 96 -4.57 -1.56 7.51
N ARG A 97 -4.32 -1.61 8.82
CA ARG A 97 -5.36 -1.77 9.85
C ARG A 97 -6.31 -0.58 9.88
N GLN A 98 -5.81 0.64 9.73
CA GLN A 98 -6.65 1.84 9.74
C GLN A 98 -7.49 1.95 8.47
N THR A 99 -6.91 1.66 7.31
CA THR A 99 -7.63 1.62 6.03
C THR A 99 -8.70 0.53 6.01
N TYR A 100 -8.37 -0.67 6.52
CA TYR A 100 -9.30 -1.79 6.63
C TYR A 100 -10.46 -1.49 7.59
N LYS A 101 -10.18 -0.86 8.73
CA LYS A 101 -11.21 -0.38 9.67
C LYS A 101 -12.17 0.60 8.99
N LEU A 102 -11.63 1.59 8.27
CA LEU A 102 -12.45 2.57 7.53
C LEU A 102 -13.31 1.90 6.46
N PHE A 103 -12.76 0.93 5.72
CA PHE A 103 -13.49 0.20 4.71
C PHE A 103 -14.65 -0.62 5.32
N LYS A 104 -14.39 -1.38 6.39
CA LYS A 104 -15.45 -2.11 7.11
C LYS A 104 -16.50 -1.16 7.69
N MET A 105 -16.10 -0.03 8.24
CA MET A 105 -17.03 0.98 8.75
C MET A 105 -17.92 1.53 7.64
N LYS A 106 -17.34 1.95 6.51
CA LYS A 106 -18.11 2.42 5.35
C LYS A 106 -19.06 1.37 4.81
N GLN A 107 -18.65 0.11 4.75
CA GLN A 107 -19.52 -0.98 4.32
C GLN A 107 -20.70 -1.18 5.29
N LYS A 108 -20.45 -1.11 6.61
CA LYS A 108 -21.53 -1.12 7.61
C LYS A 108 -22.48 0.06 7.42
N ILE A 109 -21.96 1.28 7.28
CA ILE A 109 -22.75 2.50 7.04
C ILE A 109 -23.58 2.38 5.75
N SER A 110 -23.01 1.84 4.67
CA SER A 110 -23.72 1.69 3.39
C SER A 110 -24.92 0.74 3.43
N ARG A 111 -24.97 -0.16 4.43
CA ARG A 111 -26.10 -1.08 4.65
C ARG A 111 -27.17 -0.50 5.57
N LEU A 112 -26.88 0.60 6.26
CA LEU A 112 -27.88 1.26 7.08
C LEU A 112 -28.84 2.04 6.16
N SER A 113 -30.12 1.76 6.25
CA SER A 113 -31.18 2.47 5.54
C SER A 113 -32.20 3.00 6.54
N ASN A 114 -32.99 3.99 6.12
CA ASN A 114 -34.12 4.53 6.88
C ASN A 114 -33.80 5.02 8.32
N HIS A 115 -32.67 5.71 8.48
CA HIS A 115 -32.26 6.30 9.76
C HIS A 115 -31.75 7.72 9.54
N VAL A 116 -32.06 8.62 10.48
CA VAL A 116 -31.52 9.98 10.50
C VAL A 116 -30.57 10.11 11.67
N ILE A 117 -29.33 10.53 11.41
CA ILE A 117 -28.34 10.84 12.45
C ILE A 117 -28.18 12.35 12.50
N LEU A 118 -28.55 12.94 13.62
CA LEU A 118 -28.37 14.37 13.86
C LEU A 118 -27.07 14.59 14.65
N CYS A 119 -26.03 15.04 13.97
CA CYS A 119 -24.75 15.37 14.59
C CYS A 119 -24.78 16.82 15.09
N GLY A 120 -25.12 17.00 16.37
CA GLY A 120 -25.19 18.28 17.06
C GLY A 120 -26.59 18.62 17.59
N PHE A 121 -26.67 19.08 18.84
CA PHE A 121 -27.91 19.42 19.57
C PHE A 121 -27.91 20.86 20.12
N GLY A 122 -27.29 21.78 19.37
CA GLY A 122 -27.41 23.21 19.60
C GLY A 122 -28.80 23.77 19.23
N ARG A 123 -28.90 25.08 19.01
CA ARG A 123 -30.18 25.76 18.66
C ARG A 123 -30.85 25.14 17.41
N ASN A 124 -30.12 25.04 16.31
CA ASN A 124 -30.64 24.49 15.05
C ASN A 124 -30.87 22.97 15.13
N GLY A 125 -30.02 22.26 15.88
CA GLY A 125 -30.17 20.82 16.11
C GLY A 125 -31.45 20.49 16.87
N ARG A 126 -31.79 21.26 17.91
CA ARG A 126 -33.06 21.14 18.64
C ARG A 126 -34.28 21.33 17.74
N SER A 127 -34.30 22.41 16.95
CA SER A 127 -35.41 22.65 16.02
C SER A 127 -35.55 21.52 14.99
N ALA A 128 -34.43 21.03 14.45
CA ALA A 128 -34.43 19.90 13.52
C ALA A 128 -34.91 18.60 14.18
N ALA A 129 -34.45 18.29 15.39
CA ALA A 129 -34.88 17.11 16.15
C ALA A 129 -36.37 17.15 16.48
N ASN A 130 -36.90 18.31 16.86
CA ASN A 130 -38.31 18.47 17.18
C ASN A 130 -39.18 18.28 15.92
N LEU A 131 -38.76 18.80 14.77
CA LEU A 131 -39.43 18.55 13.49
C LEU A 131 -39.44 17.06 13.12
N LEU A 132 -38.32 16.35 13.32
CA LEU A 132 -38.24 14.90 13.07
C LEU A 132 -39.15 14.11 14.02
N ARG A 133 -39.21 14.50 15.31
CA ARG A 133 -40.12 13.91 16.30
C ARG A 133 -41.59 14.10 15.95
N ILE A 134 -42.02 15.32 15.60
CA ILE A 134 -43.41 15.62 15.24
C ILE A 134 -43.85 14.81 14.01
N ASN A 135 -42.93 14.56 13.07
CA ASN A 135 -43.20 13.74 11.88
C ASN A 135 -43.01 12.23 12.10
N ASN A 136 -42.83 11.76 13.35
CA ASN A 136 -42.59 10.36 13.71
C ASN A 136 -41.39 9.72 12.96
N ILE A 137 -40.37 10.51 12.62
CA ILE A 137 -39.15 10.01 11.98
C ILE A 137 -38.16 9.62 13.07
N PRO A 138 -37.74 8.34 13.16
CA PRO A 138 -36.76 7.90 14.15
C PRO A 138 -35.40 8.56 13.88
N VAL A 139 -34.91 9.29 14.88
CA VAL A 139 -33.65 10.04 14.82
C VAL A 139 -32.74 9.67 15.98
N VAL A 140 -31.45 9.52 15.70
CA VAL A 140 -30.39 9.37 16.72
C VAL A 140 -29.58 10.65 16.77
N VAL A 141 -29.50 11.28 17.95
CA VAL A 141 -28.74 12.51 18.14
C VAL A 141 -27.36 12.19 18.72
N ILE A 142 -26.32 12.74 18.10
CA ILE A 142 -24.94 12.67 18.56
C ILE A 142 -24.48 14.08 18.91
N GLU A 143 -24.32 14.38 20.20
CA GLU A 143 -23.81 15.66 20.69
C GLU A 143 -22.66 15.41 21.66
N LYS A 144 -21.62 16.25 21.59
CA LYS A 144 -20.42 16.17 22.42
C LYS A 144 -20.65 16.76 23.81
N SER A 145 -21.50 17.80 23.92
CA SER A 145 -21.85 18.46 25.18
C SER A 145 -23.09 17.83 25.83
N LEU A 146 -22.90 17.17 26.98
CA LEU A 146 -23.98 16.56 27.78
C LEU A 146 -25.01 17.59 28.28
N GLU A 147 -24.55 18.78 28.62
CA GLU A 147 -25.35 19.88 29.19
C GLU A 147 -26.47 20.35 28.24
N GLN A 148 -26.26 20.21 26.93
CA GLN A 148 -27.26 20.58 25.92
C GLN A 148 -28.38 19.56 25.77
N ILE A 149 -28.15 18.29 26.12
CA ILE A 149 -29.11 17.18 26.00
C ILE A 149 -30.07 17.15 27.19
N GLU A 150 -29.59 17.43 28.41
CA GLU A 150 -30.40 17.41 29.64
C GLU A 150 -31.40 18.55 29.76
N LEU A 151 -31.20 19.65 29.02
CA LEU A 151 -32.13 20.79 28.99
C LEU A 151 -33.44 20.51 28.24
N ASP A 152 -33.53 19.42 27.48
CA ASP A 152 -34.69 19.08 26.62
C ASP A 152 -35.45 17.84 27.12
N SER A 153 -35.06 17.28 28.27
CA SER A 153 -35.70 16.11 28.92
C SER A 153 -36.53 16.46 30.15
N ARG A 154 -36.74 17.75 30.45
CA ARG A 154 -37.72 18.27 31.42
C ARG A 154 -38.93 18.84 30.68
#